data_AF-A0A7H0JYR6-F1
#
_entry.id   AF-A0A7H0JYR6-F1
#
_cell.length_a   1.000
_cell.length_b   1.000
_cell.length_c   1.000
_cell.angle_alpha   90.00
_cell.angle_beta   90.00
_cell.angle_gamma   90.00
#
_symmetry.space_group_name_H-M   'P 1'
#
loop_
_entity.id
_entity.type
_entity.pdbx_description
1 polymer ?
#
loop_
_entity_poly.entity_id
_entity_poly.type
_entity_poly.pdbx_seq_one_letter_code
_entity_poly.pdbx_strand_id
1 'polypeptide(L)'
;MRSRCSQDTATVAGMKLFTIGYSKKTAEEFFDMLRNNGIKQVVDIRRHNANQLAGFTKQSDLPWFLDTIAGIGYTHELALAPSEDLMHAYRKEGLPFDEFAKKLRAEFDEREMPKLADASVLLCSEPDPDVCHRSVAADYLAEHSSDVKVTHL
;
A
#
# COMPACT_ATOMS: atom_id res chain seq x y z
N MET A 1 -40.61 21.16 27.43
CA MET A 1 -39.71 21.93 26.54
C MET A 1 -38.53 22.39 27.40
N ARG A 2 -37.32 21.83 27.31
CA ARG A 2 -36.46 21.79 26.12
C ARG A 2 -35.59 20.53 26.15
N SER A 3 -35.56 19.88 25.00
CA SER A 3 -34.76 18.70 24.68
C SER A 3 -33.27 19.03 24.83
N ARG A 4 -32.52 18.19 25.56
CA ARG A 4 -31.06 18.24 25.57
C ARG A 4 -30.59 17.47 24.33
N CYS A 5 -30.16 18.21 23.32
CA CYS A 5 -29.47 17.66 22.17
C CYS A 5 -28.07 17.24 22.64
N SER A 6 -27.87 15.93 22.80
CA SER A 6 -26.54 15.33 22.94
C SER A 6 -25.81 15.56 21.62
N GLN A 7 -24.77 16.39 21.66
CA GLN A 7 -23.85 16.49 20.52
C GLN A 7 -22.99 15.23 20.55
N ASP A 8 -23.36 14.24 19.74
CA ASP A 8 -22.47 13.16 19.34
C ASP A 8 -21.32 13.79 18.56
N THR A 9 -20.21 14.04 19.24
CA THR A 9 -18.93 14.28 18.59
C THR A 9 -18.47 12.96 18.00
N ALA A 10 -18.90 12.65 16.78
CA ALA A 10 -18.24 11.64 15.97
C ALA A 10 -16.79 12.09 15.81
N THR A 11 -15.88 11.42 16.51
CA THR A 11 -14.45 11.48 16.24
C THR A 11 -14.27 11.25 14.75
N VAL A 12 -13.82 12.26 14.01
CA VAL A 12 -13.40 12.06 12.62
C VAL A 12 -12.21 11.12 12.72
N ALA A 13 -12.45 9.84 12.47
CA ALA A 13 -11.40 8.83 12.56
C ALA A 13 -10.44 9.07 11.40
N GLY A 14 -9.16 9.29 11.72
CA GLY A 14 -8.09 9.40 10.73
C GLY A 14 -8.09 8.23 9.75
N MET A 15 -7.63 8.50 8.54
CA MET A 15 -7.54 7.53 7.46
C MET A 15 -6.59 6.40 7.85
N LYS A 16 -7.04 5.16 7.71
CA LYS A 16 -6.19 3.98 7.92
C LYS A 16 -5.52 3.57 6.61
N LEU A 17 -4.19 3.54 6.62
CA LEU A 17 -3.37 3.04 5.53
C LEU A 17 -2.64 1.78 5.98
N PHE A 18 -2.70 0.74 5.15
CA PHE A 18 -2.02 -0.51 5.43
C PHE A 18 -0.92 -0.75 4.41
N THR A 19 0.01 -1.65 4.71
CA THR A 19 0.95 -2.18 3.70
C THR A 19 0.99 -3.69 3.79
N ILE A 20 1.15 -4.39 2.66
CA ILE A 20 1.27 -5.84 2.63
C ILE A 20 2.28 -6.30 1.58
N GLY A 21 2.95 -7.40 1.91
CA GLY A 21 3.83 -8.13 1.01
C GLY A 21 3.27 -9.49 0.68
N TYR A 22 3.24 -9.89 -0.59
CA TYR A 22 2.68 -11.19 -0.95
C TYR A 22 3.67 -12.36 -0.82
N SER A 23 4.99 -12.12 -0.89
CA SER A 23 5.96 -13.22 -0.80
C SER A 23 5.90 -13.92 0.55
N LYS A 24 6.15 -15.23 0.54
CA LYS A 24 6.08 -16.12 1.72
C LYS A 24 4.69 -16.17 2.38
N LYS A 25 3.63 -15.77 1.67
CA LYS A 25 2.24 -15.99 2.06
C LYS A 25 1.55 -16.87 1.04
N THR A 26 0.67 -17.73 1.51
CA THR A 26 -0.33 -18.41 0.67
C THR A 26 -1.42 -17.42 0.26
N ALA A 27 -2.23 -17.80 -0.73
CA ALA A 27 -3.40 -17.00 -1.11
C ALA A 27 -4.38 -16.88 0.07
N GLU A 28 -4.64 -17.97 0.79
CA GLU A 28 -5.53 -18.00 1.95
C GLU A 28 -5.09 -16.99 3.02
N GLU A 29 -3.83 -17.05 3.48
CA GLU A 29 -3.28 -16.10 4.45
C GLU A 29 -3.39 -14.66 3.96
N PHE A 30 -3.06 -14.41 2.69
CA PHE A 30 -3.13 -13.07 2.11
C PHE A 30 -4.56 -12.51 2.15
N PHE A 31 -5.55 -13.24 1.64
CA PHE A 31 -6.94 -12.76 1.61
C PHE A 31 -7.56 -12.70 3.01
N ASP A 32 -7.21 -13.60 3.93
CA ASP A 32 -7.63 -13.53 5.33
C ASP A 32 -7.12 -12.27 6.01
N MET A 33 -5.84 -11.92 5.81
CA MET A 33 -5.29 -10.69 6.36
C MET A 33 -6.02 -9.45 5.86
N LEU A 34 -6.37 -9.40 4.56
CA LEU A 34 -7.14 -8.29 4.00
C LEU A 34 -8.53 -8.19 4.62
N ARG A 35 -9.26 -9.31 4.74
CA ARG A 35 -10.60 -9.33 5.33
C ARG A 35 -10.59 -8.96 6.81
N ASN A 36 -9.69 -9.55 7.58
CA ASN A 36 -9.61 -9.36 9.03
C ASN A 36 -9.26 -7.91 9.42
N ASN A 37 -8.57 -7.18 8.54
CA ASN A 37 -8.25 -5.76 8.73
C ASN A 37 -9.28 -4.81 8.09
N GLY A 38 -10.33 -5.34 7.45
CA GLY A 38 -11.38 -4.54 6.82
C GLY A 38 -10.87 -3.71 5.64
N ILE A 39 -9.89 -4.22 4.91
CA ILE A 39 -9.33 -3.56 3.73
C ILE A 39 -10.42 -3.38 2.67
N LYS A 40 -10.47 -2.19 2.06
CA LYS A 40 -11.45 -1.85 1.01
C LYS A 40 -10.83 -1.71 -0.37
N GLN A 41 -9.53 -1.40 -0.43
CA GLN A 41 -8.80 -1.21 -1.68
C GLN A 41 -7.39 -1.77 -1.56
N VAL A 42 -6.96 -2.54 -2.56
CA VAL A 42 -5.54 -2.84 -2.79
C VAL A 42 -5.00 -1.85 -3.80
N VAL A 43 -3.94 -1.18 -3.40
CA VAL A 43 -3.16 -0.26 -4.23
C VAL A 43 -1.86 -0.97 -4.57
N ASP A 44 -1.78 -1.52 -5.78
CA ASP A 44 -0.59 -2.19 -6.27
C ASP A 44 0.46 -1.15 -6.64
N ILE A 45 1.58 -1.14 -5.90
CA ILE A 45 2.70 -0.22 -6.13
C ILE A 45 3.91 -0.93 -6.76
N ARG A 46 3.71 -2.16 -7.26
CA ARG A 46 4.75 -2.90 -7.97
C ARG A 46 4.86 -2.34 -9.38
N ARG A 47 6.07 -1.93 -9.78
CA ARG A 47 6.32 -1.53 -11.16
C ARG A 47 6.08 -2.67 -12.16
N HIS A 48 6.55 -3.87 -11.81
CA HIS A 48 6.31 -5.11 -12.55
C HIS A 48 5.43 -6.06 -11.74
N ASN A 49 4.22 -6.33 -12.21
CA ASN A 49 3.22 -7.17 -11.55
C ASN A 49 2.66 -8.30 -12.45
N ALA A 50 3.17 -8.44 -13.67
CA ALA A 50 2.72 -9.45 -14.63
C ALA A 50 3.56 -10.76 -14.64
N ASN A 51 4.67 -10.80 -13.89
CA ASN A 51 5.56 -11.97 -13.85
C ASN A 51 4.84 -13.20 -13.25
N GLN A 52 5.16 -14.41 -13.73
CA GLN A 52 4.67 -15.67 -13.16
C GLN A 52 5.05 -15.86 -11.68
N LEU A 53 6.15 -15.25 -11.24
CA LEU A 53 6.55 -15.21 -9.82
C LEU A 53 5.61 -14.37 -8.94
N ALA A 54 4.66 -13.64 -9.52
CA ALA A 54 3.58 -13.00 -8.78
C ALA A 54 2.54 -14.00 -8.24
N GLY A 55 2.52 -15.23 -8.76
CA GLY A 55 1.58 -16.26 -8.33
C GLY A 55 0.14 -15.77 -8.37
N PHE A 56 -0.61 -15.93 -7.27
CA PHE A 56 -2.00 -15.48 -7.13
C PHE A 56 -2.15 -13.95 -7.17
N THR A 57 -1.06 -13.18 -7.10
CA THR A 57 -1.09 -11.71 -7.19
C THR A 57 -0.75 -11.17 -8.57
N LYS A 58 -0.70 -12.02 -9.60
CA LYS A 58 -0.46 -11.57 -10.96
C LYS A 58 -1.56 -10.59 -11.40
N GLN A 59 -1.18 -9.52 -12.10
CA GLN A 59 -2.12 -8.43 -12.46
C GLN A 59 -3.37 -8.94 -13.20
N SER A 60 -3.26 -10.01 -13.99
CA SER A 60 -4.37 -10.56 -14.77
C SER A 60 -5.45 -11.20 -13.91
N ASP A 61 -5.09 -11.62 -12.70
CA ASP A 61 -5.93 -12.48 -11.85
C ASP A 61 -6.31 -11.77 -10.55
N LEU A 62 -5.40 -10.97 -10.00
CA LEU A 62 -5.55 -10.31 -8.71
C LEU A 62 -6.82 -9.44 -8.60
N PRO A 63 -7.18 -8.59 -9.57
CA PRO A 63 -8.41 -7.79 -9.47
C PRO A 63 -9.66 -8.66 -9.35
N TRP A 64 -9.72 -9.75 -10.10
CA TRP A 64 -10.85 -10.69 -10.05
C TRP A 64 -10.90 -11.45 -8.72
N PHE A 65 -9.75 -11.89 -8.20
CA PHE A 65 -9.70 -12.55 -6.89
C PHE A 65 -10.10 -11.61 -5.76
N LEU A 66 -9.64 -10.35 -5.77
CA LEU A 66 -9.98 -9.37 -4.74
C LEU A 66 -11.48 -9.08 -4.69
N ASP A 67 -12.11 -8.89 -5.85
CA ASP A 67 -13.55 -8.72 -5.97
C ASP A 67 -14.30 -9.97 -5.50
N THR A 68 -13.95 -11.14 -6.03
CA THR A 68 -14.69 -12.39 -5.82
C THR A 68 -14.55 -12.94 -4.38
N ILE A 69 -13.37 -12.83 -3.78
CA ILE A 69 -13.05 -13.48 -2.48
C ILE A 69 -13.32 -12.53 -1.31
N ALA A 70 -13.20 -11.22 -1.52
CA ALA A 70 -13.22 -10.25 -0.44
C ALA A 70 -14.05 -8.97 -0.73
N GLY A 71 -14.54 -8.78 -1.95
CA GLY A 71 -15.24 -7.54 -2.34
C GLY A 71 -14.34 -6.31 -2.27
N ILE A 72 -13.06 -6.46 -2.59
CA ILE A 72 -12.03 -5.43 -2.45
C ILE A 72 -11.71 -4.81 -3.82
N GLY A 73 -11.65 -3.47 -3.87
CA GLY A 73 -11.24 -2.74 -5.07
C GLY A 73 -9.75 -2.88 -5.36
N TYR A 74 -9.37 -2.67 -6.62
CA TYR A 74 -7.96 -2.75 -7.07
C TYR A 74 -7.59 -1.53 -7.90
N THR A 75 -6.43 -0.95 -7.62
CA THR A 75 -5.78 0.04 -8.49
C THR A 75 -4.29 -0.27 -8.62
N HIS A 76 -3.69 0.12 -9.75
CA HIS A 76 -2.25 0.01 -9.99
C HIS A 76 -1.64 1.41 -10.09
N GLU A 77 -0.85 1.80 -9.09
CA GLU A 77 -0.40 3.19 -8.89
C GLU A 77 1.12 3.31 -9.03
N LEU A 78 1.60 3.52 -10.25
CA LEU A 78 3.02 3.68 -10.54
C LEU A 78 3.64 4.96 -9.95
N ALA A 79 2.81 5.95 -9.59
CA ALA A 79 3.28 7.16 -8.90
C ALA A 79 3.97 6.82 -7.57
N LEU A 80 3.51 5.76 -6.89
CA LEU A 80 4.05 5.24 -5.63
C LEU A 80 5.11 4.13 -5.84
N ALA A 81 5.41 3.77 -7.09
CA ALA A 81 6.41 2.77 -7.43
C ALA A 81 7.79 3.43 -7.67
N PRO A 82 8.89 2.90 -7.11
CA PRO A 82 10.23 3.40 -7.43
C PRO A 82 10.53 3.25 -8.92
N SER A 83 11.33 4.14 -9.52
CA SER A 83 11.74 4.00 -10.93
C SER A 83 12.51 2.70 -11.20
N GLU A 84 12.57 2.28 -12.47
CA GLU A 84 13.39 1.12 -12.87
C GLU A 84 14.85 1.29 -12.47
N ASP A 85 15.42 2.46 -12.76
CA ASP A 85 16.82 2.78 -12.50
C ASP A 85 17.11 2.75 -11.00
N LEU A 86 16.22 3.31 -10.18
CA LEU A 86 16.37 3.29 -8.73
C LEU A 86 16.24 1.88 -8.16
N MET A 87 15.29 1.07 -8.66
CA MET A 87 15.17 -0.34 -8.26
C MET A 87 16.38 -1.16 -8.69
N HIS A 88 16.94 -0.88 -9.87
CA HIS A 88 18.15 -1.53 -10.36
C HIS A 88 19.33 -1.19 -9.46
N ALA A 89 19.57 0.08 -9.17
CA ALA A 89 20.64 0.52 -8.27
C ALA A 89 20.52 -0.15 -6.89
N TYR A 90 19.30 -0.24 -6.35
CA TYR A 90 19.04 -0.91 -5.07
C TYR A 90 19.32 -2.41 -5.10
N ARG A 91 18.76 -3.15 -6.06
CA ARG A 91 18.85 -4.61 -6.07
C ARG A 91 20.12 -5.19 -6.69
N LYS A 92 20.74 -4.46 -7.62
CA LYS A 92 21.84 -4.97 -8.45
C LYS A 92 23.17 -4.29 -8.16
N GLU A 93 23.15 -3.01 -7.80
CA GLU A 93 24.36 -2.23 -7.56
C GLU A 93 24.67 -2.07 -6.07
N GLY A 94 23.77 -2.51 -5.19
CA GLY A 94 23.99 -2.51 -3.74
C GLY A 94 23.81 -1.15 -3.08
N LEU A 95 22.97 -0.27 -3.66
CA LEU A 95 22.62 1.01 -3.05
C LEU A 95 22.07 0.78 -1.62
N PRO A 96 22.60 1.44 -0.58
CA PRO A 96 22.08 1.32 0.78
C PRO A 96 20.61 1.75 0.87
N PHE A 97 19.85 1.13 1.77
CA PHE A 97 18.41 1.41 1.91
C PHE A 97 18.12 2.88 2.24
N ASP A 98 18.91 3.51 3.11
CA ASP A 98 18.71 4.92 3.47
C ASP A 98 18.87 5.85 2.25
N GLU A 99 19.84 5.56 1.38
CA GLU A 99 20.02 6.31 0.14
C GLU A 99 18.92 6.04 -0.88
N PHE A 100 18.48 4.78 -0.98
CA PHE A 100 17.34 4.38 -1.79
C PHE A 100 16.08 5.12 -1.35
N ALA A 101 15.77 5.12 -0.05
CA ALA A 101 14.60 5.79 0.52
C ALA A 101 14.63 7.29 0.25
N LYS A 102 15.79 7.94 0.43
CA LYS A 102 15.96 9.36 0.12
C LYS A 102 15.70 9.68 -1.36
N LYS A 103 16.28 8.88 -2.27
CA LYS A 103 16.08 9.06 -3.72
C LYS A 103 14.62 8.80 -4.12
N LEU A 104 13.99 7.78 -3.54
CA LEU A 104 12.60 7.45 -3.80
C LEU A 104 11.65 8.58 -3.40
N ARG A 105 11.91 9.20 -2.23
CA ARG A 105 11.12 10.38 -1.80
C ARG A 105 11.29 11.56 -2.74
N ALA A 106 12.50 11.82 -3.22
CA ALA A 106 12.71 12.84 -4.24
C ALA A 106 11.95 12.54 -5.55
N GLU A 107 11.84 11.27 -5.96
CA GLU A 107 10.98 10.89 -7.09
C GLU A 107 9.50 11.16 -6.80
N PHE A 108 9.03 10.99 -5.55
CA PHE A 108 7.66 11.29 -5.18
C PHE A 108 7.36 12.79 -5.15
N ASP A 109 8.31 13.63 -4.76
CA ASP A 109 8.19 15.09 -4.78
C ASP A 109 7.91 15.62 -6.21
N GLU A 110 8.37 14.90 -7.23
CA GLU A 110 8.19 15.24 -8.64
C GLU A 110 6.89 14.69 -9.27
N ARG A 111 6.06 13.98 -8.49
CA ARG A 111 4.87 13.27 -8.98
C ARG A 111 3.60 13.77 -8.31
N GLU A 112 2.49 13.71 -9.04
CA GLU A 112 1.16 13.86 -8.44
C GLU A 112 0.79 12.59 -7.67
N MET A 113 0.56 12.72 -6.36
CA MET A 113 0.22 11.59 -5.50
C MET A 113 -1.24 11.19 -5.67
N PRO A 114 -1.54 9.87 -5.75
CA PRO A 114 -2.91 9.40 -5.85
C PRO A 114 -3.67 9.65 -4.55
N LYS A 115 -4.96 9.96 -4.67
CA LYS A 115 -5.86 10.01 -3.50
C LYS A 115 -6.32 8.60 -3.17
N LEU A 116 -5.95 8.12 -1.99
CA LEU A 116 -6.30 6.79 -1.52
C LEU A 116 -7.62 6.82 -0.74
N ALA A 117 -8.38 5.73 -0.79
CA ALA A 117 -9.56 5.56 0.05
C ALA A 117 -9.17 5.13 1.47
N ASP A 118 -10.05 5.35 2.45
CA ASP A 118 -9.88 4.78 3.79
C ASP A 118 -9.80 3.25 3.74
N ALA A 119 -8.95 2.68 4.60
CA ALA A 119 -8.62 1.25 4.62
C ALA A 119 -8.04 0.72 3.30
N SER A 120 -7.20 1.54 2.64
CA SER A 120 -6.37 1.09 1.52
C SER A 120 -5.15 0.31 2.04
N VAL A 121 -4.68 -0.67 1.25
CA VAL A 121 -3.41 -1.37 1.49
C VAL A 121 -2.46 -1.20 0.32
N LEU A 122 -1.22 -0.79 0.59
CA LEU A 122 -0.15 -0.76 -0.41
C LEU A 122 0.43 -2.17 -0.59
N LEU A 123 0.29 -2.72 -1.80
CA LEU A 123 0.79 -4.06 -2.14
C LEU A 123 2.18 -3.99 -2.76
N CYS A 124 3.06 -4.83 -2.21
CA CYS A 124 4.42 -5.03 -2.68
C CYS A 124 4.80 -6.53 -2.73
N SER A 125 5.99 -6.85 -3.23
CA SER A 125 6.50 -8.21 -3.32
C SER A 125 7.17 -8.68 -2.02
N GLU A 126 8.00 -7.86 -1.38
CA GLU A 126 8.84 -8.28 -0.26
C GLU A 126 8.03 -8.66 0.98
N PRO A 127 8.43 -9.67 1.79
CA PRO A 127 7.75 -9.98 3.03
C PRO A 127 7.98 -8.91 4.11
N ASP A 128 9.23 -8.48 4.25
CA ASP A 128 9.71 -7.58 5.30
C ASP A 128 9.43 -6.11 4.93
N PRO A 129 8.69 -5.34 5.77
CA PRO A 129 8.47 -3.91 5.53
C PRO A 129 9.71 -3.05 5.80
N ASP A 130 10.65 -3.45 6.65
CA ASP A 130 11.68 -2.54 7.20
C ASP A 130 12.64 -2.02 6.12
N VAL A 131 12.87 -2.83 5.08
CA VAL A 131 13.75 -2.51 3.95
C VAL A 131 13.02 -2.63 2.61
N CYS A 132 11.82 -2.05 2.56
CA CYS A 132 10.94 -2.13 1.40
C CYS A 132 10.41 -0.76 0.99
N HIS A 133 10.20 -0.56 -0.32
CA HIS A 133 9.65 0.69 -0.86
C HIS A 133 8.23 1.00 -0.38
N ARG A 134 7.45 0.00 0.03
CA ARG A 134 6.09 0.21 0.54
C ARG A 134 6.06 1.03 1.83
N SER A 135 7.09 0.90 2.67
CA SER A 135 7.20 1.65 3.92
C SER A 135 7.56 3.10 3.62
N VAL A 136 8.52 3.32 2.71
CA VAL A 136 8.84 4.67 2.22
C VAL A 136 7.62 5.36 1.61
N ALA A 137 6.82 4.65 0.80
CA ALA A 137 5.60 5.19 0.22
C ALA A 137 4.52 5.49 1.28
N ALA A 138 4.32 4.60 2.24
CA ALA A 138 3.34 4.80 3.31
C ALA A 138 3.71 5.98 4.22
N ASP A 139 4.98 6.09 4.61
CA ASP A 139 5.49 7.20 5.43
C ASP A 139 5.36 8.53 4.68
N TYR A 140 5.75 8.55 3.39
CA TYR A 140 5.60 9.72 2.55
C TYR A 140 4.15 10.20 2.48
N LEU A 141 3.20 9.29 2.24
CA LEU A 141 1.77 9.63 2.19
C LEU A 141 1.25 10.15 3.54
N ALA A 142 1.70 9.57 4.65
CA ALA A 142 1.29 9.97 5.99
C ALA A 142 1.82 11.35 6.40
N GLU A 143 3.00 11.74 5.94
CA GLU A 143 3.56 13.06 6.17
C GLU A 143 2.88 14.16 5.35
N HIS A 144 2.34 13.83 4.17
CA HIS A 144 1.72 14.78 3.24
C HIS A 144 0.18 14.83 3.35
N SER A 145 -0.41 14.03 4.24
CA SER A 145 -1.85 13.97 4.47
C SER A 145 -2.16 14.16 5.95
N SER A 146 -3.16 14.96 6.29
CA SER A 146 -3.59 15.10 7.68
C SER A 146 -4.24 13.80 8.16
N ASP A 147 -3.74 13.25 9.26
CA ASP A 147 -4.37 12.18 10.04
C ASP A 147 -4.43 10.81 9.33
N VAL A 148 -3.28 10.33 8.82
CA VAL A 148 -3.11 8.96 8.30
C VAL A 148 -2.40 8.09 9.34
N LYS A 149 -2.96 6.91 9.64
CA LYS A 149 -2.35 5.91 10.51
C LYS A 149 -1.89 4.71 9.69
N VAL A 150 -0.58 4.48 9.65
CA VAL A 150 0.05 3.37 8.90
C VAL A 150 0.09 2.10 9.75
N THR A 151 -0.23 0.95 9.16
CA THR A 151 -0.11 -0.39 9.77
C THR A 151 0.48 -1.39 8.78
N HIS A 152 1.56 -2.08 9.14
CA HIS A 152 2.18 -3.11 8.30
C HIS A 152 1.58 -4.50 8.60
N LEU A 153 1.17 -5.20 7.54
CA LEU A 153 0.56 -6.54 7.56
C LEU A 153 1.57 -7.63 7.16
#